data_AF-A0A093W6L5-F1
#
_entry.id   AF-A0A093W6L5-F1
#
_cell.length_a   1.000
_cell.length_b   1.000
_cell.length_c   1.000
_cell.angle_alpha   90.00
_cell.angle_beta   90.00
_cell.angle_gamma   90.00
#
_symmetry.space_group_name_H-M   'P 1'
#
loop_
_entity.id
_entity.type
_entity.pdbx_description
1 polymer ?
#
loop_
_entity_poly.entity_id
_entity_poly.type
_entity_poly.pdbx_seq_one_letter_code
_entity_poly.pdbx_strand_id
1 'polypeptide(L)'
;GLGYYQRARNLHQIAKIVSQKFGGKLPDSFSDLKNLPGIGDYTASAILSIAKNKPFIGIDGNVKRVISRIFFINYDSKLILNIEKKLNLMKVKIGSSDLMQGPYGARSL
;
A
#
# COMPACT_ATOMS: atom_id res chain seq x y z
N GLY A 1 14.85 -20.25 -4.50
CA GLY A 1 14.60 -19.29 -3.40
C GLY A 1 13.75 -18.13 -3.92
N LEU A 2 13.01 -17.42 -3.05
CA LEU A 2 12.03 -16.38 -3.40
C LEU A 2 12.61 -15.09 -4.04
N GLY A 3 13.94 -14.95 -4.12
CA GLY A 3 14.62 -13.74 -4.62
C GLY A 3 14.47 -12.52 -3.71
N TYR A 4 15.18 -11.43 -4.02
CA TYR A 4 15.10 -10.15 -3.29
C TYR A 4 15.27 -10.29 -1.76
N TYR A 5 16.37 -10.90 -1.30
CA TYR A 5 16.66 -11.17 0.11
C TYR A 5 16.62 -9.95 1.04
N GLN A 6 16.79 -8.74 0.50
CA GLN A 6 16.61 -7.51 1.26
C GLN A 6 15.20 -7.41 1.86
N ARG A 7 14.15 -7.91 1.17
CA ARG A 7 12.78 -7.94 1.70
C ARG A 7 12.68 -8.81 2.95
N ALA A 8 13.31 -9.98 2.95
CA ALA A 8 13.33 -10.87 4.11
C ALA A 8 14.06 -10.24 5.30
N ARG A 9 15.23 -9.62 5.05
CA ARG A 9 15.98 -8.89 6.08
C ARG A 9 15.17 -7.73 6.68
N ASN A 10 14.53 -6.94 5.83
CA ASN A 10 13.68 -5.83 6.23
C ASN A 10 12.47 -6.34 7.03
N LEU A 11 11.79 -7.41 6.59
CA LEU A 11 10.66 -7.99 7.31
C LEU A 11 11.04 -8.42 8.74
N HIS A 12 12.19 -9.08 8.89
CA HIS A 12 12.69 -9.48 10.21
C HIS A 12 13.04 -8.27 11.10
N GLN A 13 13.65 -7.22 10.53
CA GLN A 13 13.92 -5.97 11.24
C GLN A 13 12.63 -5.28 11.69
N ILE A 14 11.61 -5.22 10.81
CA ILE A 14 10.29 -4.66 11.14
C ILE A 14 9.69 -5.39 12.33
N ALA A 15 9.69 -6.73 12.32
CA ALA A 15 9.12 -7.53 13.41
C ALA A 15 9.78 -7.19 14.76
N LYS A 16 11.11 -7.05 14.79
CA LYS A 16 11.85 -6.61 15.97
C LYS A 16 11.45 -5.20 16.43
N ILE A 17 11.40 -4.24 15.51
CA ILE A 17 11.00 -2.85 15.81
C ILE A 17 9.58 -2.79 16.36
N VAL A 18 8.64 -3.49 15.74
CA VAL A 18 7.22 -3.53 16.14
C VAL A 18 7.08 -4.15 17.53
N SER A 19 7.78 -5.25 17.80
CA SER A 19 7.78 -5.87 19.13
C SER A 19 8.34 -4.95 20.21
N GLN A 20 9.44 -4.24 19.93
CA GLN A 20 10.16 -3.44 20.94
C GLN A 20 9.54 -2.05 21.15
N LYS A 21 9.10 -1.39 20.08
CA LYS A 21 8.68 0.04 20.11
C LYS A 21 7.18 0.25 20.05
N PHE A 22 6.43 -0.71 19.51
CA PHE A 22 4.99 -0.58 19.28
C PHE A 22 4.15 -1.63 20.03
N GLY A 23 4.73 -2.27 21.05
CA GLY A 23 4.02 -3.25 21.89
C GLY A 23 3.49 -4.46 21.10
N GLY A 24 4.19 -4.85 20.04
CA GLY A 24 3.79 -5.97 19.18
C GLY A 24 2.65 -5.65 18.19
N LYS A 25 2.18 -4.39 18.14
CA LYS A 25 1.12 -3.97 17.21
C LYS A 25 1.70 -3.12 16.09
N LEU A 26 1.30 -3.38 14.85
CA LEU A 26 1.70 -2.53 13.72
C LEU A 26 1.21 -1.09 13.94
N PRO A 27 2.03 -0.08 13.61
CA PRO A 27 1.64 1.32 13.70
C PRO A 27 0.38 1.61 12.89
N ASP A 28 -0.44 2.53 13.40
CA ASP A 28 -1.70 2.93 12.79
C ASP A 28 -1.61 4.24 11.99
N SER A 29 -0.41 4.79 11.81
CA SER A 29 -0.14 6.00 11.04
C SER A 29 0.64 5.68 9.78
N PHE A 30 0.30 6.34 8.68
CA PHE A 30 1.05 6.24 7.42
C PHE A 30 2.51 6.65 7.60
N SER A 31 2.76 7.75 8.35
CA SER A 31 4.11 8.24 8.62
C SER A 31 4.94 7.20 9.38
N ASP A 32 4.35 6.60 10.42
CA ASP A 32 5.06 5.61 11.25
C ASP A 32 5.36 4.33 10.47
N LEU A 33 4.41 3.87 9.65
CA LEU A 33 4.64 2.75 8.74
C LEU A 33 5.74 3.07 7.72
N LYS A 34 5.74 4.27 7.13
CA LYS A 34 6.76 4.72 6.18
C LYS A 34 8.16 4.81 6.76
N ASN A 35 8.28 5.01 8.07
CA ASN A 35 9.56 5.04 8.77
C ASN A 35 10.14 3.63 9.04
N LEU A 36 9.36 2.57 8.78
CA LEU A 36 9.84 1.19 8.90
C LEU A 36 10.69 0.78 7.67
N PRO A 37 11.75 -0.02 7.86
CA PRO A 37 12.69 -0.34 6.78
C PRO A 37 12.00 -1.13 5.66
N GLY A 38 12.08 -0.62 4.44
CA GLY A 38 11.51 -1.28 3.25
C GLY A 38 10.01 -1.10 3.07
N ILE A 39 9.34 -0.28 3.88
CA ILE A 39 7.94 0.08 3.65
C ILE A 39 7.87 1.33 2.76
N GLY A 40 7.38 1.13 1.54
CA GLY A 40 7.03 2.19 0.59
C GLY A 40 5.57 2.65 0.72
N ASP A 41 5.17 3.62 -0.10
CA ASP A 41 3.82 4.20 -0.07
C ASP A 41 2.74 3.14 -0.31
N TYR A 42 2.96 2.26 -1.29
CA TYR A 42 2.06 1.14 -1.56
C TYR A 42 1.87 0.25 -0.33
N THR A 43 2.95 -0.21 0.30
CA THR A 43 2.89 -1.12 1.44
C THR A 43 2.25 -0.47 2.66
N ALA A 44 2.56 0.80 2.94
CA ALA A 44 1.92 1.54 4.02
C ALA A 44 0.40 1.68 3.78
N SER A 45 0.00 2.08 2.58
CA SER A 45 -1.42 2.18 2.21
C SER A 45 -2.13 0.82 2.24
N ALA A 46 -1.47 -0.26 1.81
CA ALA A 46 -2.01 -1.62 1.85
C ALA A 46 -2.23 -2.10 3.28
N ILE A 47 -1.28 -1.88 4.19
CA ILE A 47 -1.45 -2.24 5.61
C ILE A 47 -2.62 -1.47 6.23
N LEU A 48 -2.70 -0.15 6.01
CA LEU A 48 -3.75 0.68 6.60
C LEU A 48 -5.14 0.32 6.05
N SER A 49 -5.25 0.03 4.76
CA SER A 49 -6.52 -0.35 4.14
C SER A 49 -6.94 -1.77 4.51
N ILE A 50 -6.09 -2.76 4.29
CA ILE A 50 -6.43 -4.18 4.46
C ILE A 50 -6.52 -4.54 5.94
N ALA A 51 -5.47 -4.26 6.72
CA ALA A 51 -5.38 -4.73 8.10
C ALA A 51 -6.08 -3.81 9.10
N LYS A 52 -6.27 -2.52 8.77
CA LYS A 52 -6.82 -1.51 9.69
C LYS A 52 -8.12 -0.87 9.19
N ASN A 53 -8.63 -1.28 8.03
CA ASN A 53 -9.85 -0.77 7.41
C ASN A 53 -9.90 0.77 7.30
N LYS A 54 -8.74 1.40 7.06
CA LYS A 54 -8.60 2.86 6.91
C LYS A 54 -8.73 3.28 5.45
N PRO A 55 -9.13 4.53 5.16
CA PRO A 55 -9.40 5.04 3.81
C PRO A 55 -8.13 5.33 2.98
N PHE A 56 -7.25 4.34 2.85
CA PHE A 56 -6.03 4.38 2.05
C PHE A 56 -6.17 3.49 0.81
N ILE A 57 -5.44 3.80 -0.26
CA ILE A 57 -5.37 2.95 -1.45
C ILE A 57 -3.90 2.80 -1.87
N GLY A 58 -3.50 1.57 -2.15
CA GLY A 58 -2.18 1.26 -2.67
C GLY A 58 -2.22 1.26 -4.20
N ILE A 59 -1.38 2.08 -4.82
CA ILE A 59 -1.27 2.18 -6.29
C ILE A 59 0.00 1.46 -6.73
N ASP A 60 -0.15 0.30 -7.35
CA ASP A 60 0.95 -0.49 -7.89
C ASP A 60 0.96 -0.49 -9.43
N GLY A 61 1.84 -1.29 -10.03
CA GLY A 61 1.91 -1.43 -11.48
C GLY A 61 0.62 -2.00 -12.11
N ASN A 62 -0.18 -2.76 -11.37
CA ASN A 62 -1.43 -3.33 -11.89
C ASN A 62 -2.51 -2.26 -11.98
N VAL A 63 -2.70 -1.49 -10.91
CA VAL A 63 -3.66 -0.37 -10.89
C VAL A 63 -3.32 0.63 -11.99
N LYS A 64 -2.04 1.02 -12.12
CA LYS A 64 -1.59 1.93 -13.18
C LYS A 64 -1.91 1.38 -14.56
N ARG A 65 -1.63 0.09 -14.82
CA ARG A 65 -1.91 -0.56 -16.10
C ARG A 65 -3.39 -0.59 -16.45
N VAL A 66 -4.26 -0.85 -15.47
CA VAL A 66 -5.72 -0.84 -15.68
C VAL A 66 -6.21 0.57 -16.01
N ILE A 67 -5.80 1.57 -15.23
CA ILE A 67 -6.17 2.98 -15.46
C ILE A 67 -5.69 3.43 -16.84
N SER A 68 -4.43 3.15 -17.20
CA SER A 68 -3.90 3.52 -18.51
C SER A 68 -4.69 2.91 -19.66
N ARG A 69 -5.16 1.66 -19.52
CA ARG A 69 -5.98 0.99 -20.54
C ARG A 69 -7.38 1.59 -20.66
N ILE A 70 -8.06 1.84 -19.53
CA ILE A 70 -9.43 2.39 -19.53
C ILE A 70 -9.46 3.78 -20.16
N PHE A 71 -8.47 4.62 -19.85
CA PHE A 71 -8.42 6.00 -20.30
C PHE A 71 -7.56 6.22 -21.56
N PHE A 72 -7.09 5.14 -22.20
CA PHE A 72 -6.22 5.20 -23.38
C PHE A 72 -4.99 6.12 -23.19
N ILE A 73 -4.42 6.09 -21.98
CA ILE A 73 -3.28 6.93 -21.62
C ILE A 73 -2.01 6.25 -22.10
N ASN A 74 -1.34 6.89 -23.06
CA ASN A 74 0.02 6.52 -23.44
C ASN A 74 0.97 6.76 -22.26
N TYR A 75 1.98 5.91 -22.11
CA TYR A 75 2.89 5.89 -20.96
C TYR A 75 3.90 7.05 -21.00
N ASP A 76 3.40 8.29 -21.07
CA ASP A 76 4.20 9.48 -20.81
C ASP A 76 4.48 9.53 -19.30
N SER A 77 5.76 9.46 -18.96
CA SER A 77 6.27 9.42 -17.60
C SER A 77 5.83 10.62 -16.76
N LYS A 78 5.68 11.81 -17.37
CA LYS A 78 5.20 13.01 -16.65
C LYS A 78 3.71 12.95 -16.34
N LEU A 79 2.90 12.51 -17.30
CA LEU A 79 1.45 12.37 -17.12
C LEU A 79 1.13 11.33 -16.05
N ILE A 80 1.81 10.18 -16.09
CA ILE A 80 1.65 9.12 -15.11
C ILE A 80 2.05 9.58 -13.71
N LEU A 81 3.17 10.30 -13.57
CA LEU A 81 3.59 10.83 -12.28
C LEU A 81 2.55 11.80 -11.68
N ASN A 82 1.93 12.63 -12.52
CA ASN A 82 0.88 13.55 -12.09
C ASN A 82 -0.39 12.82 -11.67
N ILE A 83 -0.77 11.77 -12.40
CA ILE A 83 -1.89 10.91 -12.05
C ILE A 83 -1.63 10.19 -10.73
N GLU A 84 -0.44 9.63 -10.54
CA GLU A 84 -0.05 8.98 -9.29
C GLU A 84 -0.16 9.93 -8.10
N LYS A 85 0.37 11.15 -8.22
CA LYS A 85 0.23 12.18 -7.18
C LYS A 85 -1.24 12.47 -6.88
N LYS A 86 -2.06 12.66 -7.92
CA LYS A 86 -3.48 13.00 -7.76
C LYS A 86 -4.28 11.85 -7.16
N LEU A 87 -3.99 10.61 -7.54
CA LEU A 87 -4.62 9.42 -7.00
C LEU A 87 -4.21 9.17 -5.54
N ASN A 88 -2.94 9.41 -5.18
CA ASN A 88 -2.48 9.32 -3.78
C ASN A 88 -3.15 10.38 -2.88
N LEU A 89 -3.59 11.51 -3.45
CA LEU A 89 -4.33 12.55 -2.74
C LEU A 89 -5.84 12.29 -2.67
N MET A 90 -6.37 11.34 -3.44
CA MET A 90 -7.77 10.97 -3.35
C MET A 90 -8.03 10.20 -2.05
N LYS A 91 -8.89 10.77 -1.20
CA LYS A 91 -9.45 10.04 -0.06
C LYS A 91 -10.54 9.10 -0.59
N VAL A 92 -10.36 7.81 -0.37
CA VAL A 92 -11.38 6.81 -0.70
C VAL A 92 -12.43 6.79 0.42
N LYS A 93 -13.71 6.62 0.09
CA LYS A 93 -14.74 6.32 1.11
C LYS A 93 -14.43 4.99 1.81
N ILE A 94 -14.99 4.78 3.01
CA ILE A 94 -14.91 3.51 3.76
C ILE A 94 -15.23 2.33 2.82
N GLY A 95 -14.45 1.25 2.90
CA GLY A 95 -14.47 0.13 1.92
C GLY A 95 -13.24 0.05 1.00
N SER A 96 -12.18 0.81 1.28
CA SER A 96 -10.88 0.73 0.59
C SER A 96 -10.24 -0.66 0.66
N SER A 97 -10.53 -1.42 1.71
CA SER A 97 -10.08 -2.81 1.86
C SER A 97 -10.58 -3.69 0.71
N ASP A 98 -11.84 -3.56 0.30
CA ASP A 98 -12.41 -4.30 -0.84
C ASP A 98 -11.75 -3.93 -2.16
N LEU A 99 -11.41 -2.66 -2.36
CA LEU A 99 -10.69 -2.21 -3.56
C LEU A 99 -9.28 -2.81 -3.64
N MET A 100 -8.63 -2.99 -2.49
CA MET A 100 -7.27 -3.54 -2.40
C MET A 100 -7.24 -5.07 -2.50
N GLN A 101 -8.30 -5.74 -2.05
CA GLN A 101 -8.37 -7.20 -1.98
C GLN A 101 -9.22 -7.83 -3.10
N GLY A 102 -9.98 -7.02 -3.86
CA GLY A 102 -10.89 -7.48 -4.89
C GLY A 102 -12.28 -7.86 -4.36
N PRO A 103 -13.19 -8.31 -5.24
CA PRO A 103 -14.62 -8.51 -4.92
C PRO A 103 -14.93 -9.55 -3.83
N TYR A 104 -13.92 -10.27 -3.34
CA TYR A 104 -14.03 -11.27 -2.27
C TYR A 104 -13.31 -10.85 -0.98
N GLY A 105 -12.81 -9.62 -0.91
CA GLY A 105 -11.80 -9.17 0.04
C GLY A 105 -12.22 -8.90 1.49
N ALA A 106 -13.40 -8.33 1.74
CA ALA A 106 -13.82 -7.98 3.11
C ALA A 106 -15.02 -8.78 3.64
N ARG A 107 -15.40 -9.90 2.99
CA ARG A 107 -16.60 -10.66 3.38
C ARG A 107 -16.43 -11.61 4.57
N SER A 108 -15.28 -11.62 5.23
CA SER A 108 -15.05 -12.46 6.40
C SER A 108 -14.05 -11.80 7.34
N LEU A 109 -14.54 -11.10 8.36
CA LEU A 109 -14.01 -10.99 9.72
C LEU A 109 -14.98 -10.17 10.57
#